data_AF-F2NFR6-F1
#
_entry.id   AF-F2NFR6-F1
#
_cell.length_a   1.000
_cell.length_b   1.000
_cell.length_c   1.000
_cell.angle_alpha   90.00
_cell.angle_beta   90.00
_cell.angle_gamma   90.00
#
_symmetry.space_group_name_H-M   'P 1'
#
loop_
_entity.id
_entity.type
_entity.pdbx_description
1 polymer ?
#
loop_
_entity_poly.entity_id
_entity_poly.type
_entity_poly.pdbx_seq_one_letter_code
_entity_poly.pdbx_strand_id
1 'polypeptide(L)'
;MRLRRKIRHCYWRLRRLKGDPGKIAWGMALGVFIGVTPTIPFHMISALALASILRVSRAAAVMGCWISNPITIPALYYFSFKLGKLLLYPHQHLTFPHTINLSELLQLGWRVNLALQTGGLLLALPSGMVAYFLMLWAVRRLRAQKPAPLKSAIHLPQSTLPPSQADA
;
A
#
# COMPACT_ATOMS: atom_id res chain seq x y z
N MET A 1 -9.99 -19.95 -2.08
CA MET A 1 -8.89 -20.48 -1.22
C MET A 1 -7.49 -19.89 -1.46
N ARG A 2 -7.21 -19.14 -2.55
CA ARG A 2 -5.87 -18.56 -2.83
C ARG A 2 -5.53 -17.29 -2.02
N LEU A 3 -6.54 -16.57 -1.54
CA LEU A 3 -6.36 -15.28 -0.84
C LEU A 3 -5.77 -15.44 0.57
N ARG A 4 -6.21 -16.44 1.34
CA ARG A 4 -5.67 -16.75 2.68
C ARG A 4 -4.17 -17.07 2.67
N ARG A 5 -3.64 -17.65 1.58
CA ARG A 5 -2.20 -17.94 1.44
C ARG A 5 -1.38 -16.68 1.14
N LYS A 6 -1.86 -15.81 0.24
CA LYS A 6 -1.23 -14.50 -0.04
C LYS A 6 -1.21 -13.62 1.21
N ILE A 7 -2.31 -13.57 1.95
CA ILE A 7 -2.40 -12.84 3.23
C ILE A 7 -1.39 -13.41 4.24
N ARG A 8 -1.21 -14.73 4.31
CA ARG A 8 -0.24 -15.37 5.22
C ARG A 8 1.22 -15.06 4.86
N HIS A 9 1.56 -15.00 3.57
CA HIS A 9 2.91 -14.61 3.15
C HIS A 9 3.17 -13.11 3.37
N CYS A 10 2.18 -12.27 3.08
CA CYS A 10 2.20 -10.86 3.41
C CYS A 10 2.37 -10.68 4.94
N TYR A 11 1.67 -11.47 5.74
CA TYR A 11 1.74 -11.54 7.21
C TYR A 11 3.15 -11.87 7.72
N TRP A 12 3.84 -12.88 7.16
CA TRP A 12 5.22 -13.21 7.58
C TRP A 12 6.23 -12.12 7.19
N ARG A 13 6.04 -11.46 6.04
CA ARG A 13 6.84 -10.27 5.63
C ARG A 13 6.60 -9.08 6.56
N LEU A 14 5.34 -8.78 6.87
CA LEU A 14 4.93 -7.75 7.83
C LEU A 14 5.44 -8.00 9.25
N ARG A 15 5.46 -9.26 9.70
CA ARG A 15 5.97 -9.64 11.03
C ARG A 15 7.48 -9.51 11.18
N ARG A 16 8.24 -9.70 10.10
CA ARG A 16 9.71 -9.50 10.10
C ARG A 16 10.11 -8.02 10.04
N LEU A 17 9.21 -7.13 9.64
CA LEU A 17 9.41 -5.68 9.74
C LEU A 17 9.37 -5.25 11.22
N LYS A 18 10.52 -5.35 11.89
CA LYS A 18 10.80 -4.69 13.18
C LYS A 18 10.75 -3.17 12.93
N GLY A 19 9.57 -2.57 13.05
CA GLY A 19 9.39 -1.14 12.83
C GLY A 19 8.13 -0.61 13.52
N ASP A 20 8.15 0.69 13.83
CA ASP A 20 6.99 1.43 14.34
C ASP A 20 5.78 1.25 13.38
N PRO A 21 4.57 0.89 13.87
CA PRO A 21 3.35 0.82 13.06
C PRO A 21 3.12 2.05 12.20
N GLY A 22 3.49 3.24 12.69
CA GLY A 22 3.38 4.49 11.95
C GLY A 22 4.23 4.49 10.67
N LYS A 23 5.49 4.05 10.75
CA LYS A 23 6.40 3.97 9.59
C LYS A 23 5.96 2.97 8.54
N ILE A 24 5.26 1.91 8.96
CA ILE A 24 4.70 0.90 8.05
C ILE A 24 3.46 1.46 7.35
N ALA A 25 2.56 2.13 8.09
CA ALA A 25 1.38 2.77 7.52
C ALA A 25 1.74 3.89 6.54
N TRP A 26 2.71 4.74 6.89
CA TRP A 26 3.23 5.77 5.99
C TRP A 26 3.87 5.19 4.73
N GLY A 27 4.63 4.10 4.87
CA GLY A 27 5.18 3.39 3.70
C GLY A 27 4.07 2.92 2.76
N MET A 28 3.03 2.28 3.30
CA MET A 28 1.87 1.83 2.49
C MET A 28 1.15 2.98 1.81
N ALA A 29 0.88 4.06 2.54
CA ALA A 29 0.20 5.25 2.02
C ALA A 29 0.96 5.88 0.84
N LEU A 30 2.27 6.04 1.00
CA LEU A 30 3.16 6.54 -0.05
C LEU A 30 3.15 5.62 -1.28
N GLY A 31 3.21 4.30 -1.06
CA GLY A 31 3.16 3.31 -2.14
C GLY A 31 1.86 3.36 -2.94
N VAL A 32 0.72 3.47 -2.26
CA VAL A 32 -0.60 3.60 -2.91
C VAL A 32 -0.72 4.93 -3.63
N PHE A 33 -0.27 6.03 -3.01
CA PHE A 33 -0.28 7.36 -3.63
C PHE A 33 0.50 7.36 -4.96
N ILE A 34 1.70 6.81 -4.96
CA ILE A 34 2.54 6.74 -6.16
C ILE A 34 2.01 5.72 -7.16
N GLY A 35 1.42 4.61 -6.69
CA GLY A 35 0.79 3.63 -7.56
C GLY A 35 -0.42 4.18 -8.32
N VAL A 36 -1.29 4.92 -7.63
CA VAL A 36 -2.51 5.50 -8.23
C VAL A 36 -2.17 6.63 -9.21
N THR A 37 -1.06 7.33 -8.99
CA THR A 37 -0.57 8.34 -9.94
C THR A 37 -0.12 7.64 -11.23
N PRO A 38 -0.59 8.07 -12.42
CA PRO A 38 -0.25 7.44 -13.71
C PRO A 38 1.18 7.76 -14.17
N THR A 39 2.18 7.37 -13.38
CA THR A 39 3.63 7.57 -13.59
C THR A 39 4.34 6.28 -14.03
N ILE A 40 3.67 5.43 -14.79
CA ILE A 40 4.25 4.21 -15.36
C ILE A 40 5.33 4.60 -16.40
N PRO A 41 6.53 4.00 -16.39
CA PRO A 41 6.97 2.85 -15.58
C PRO A 41 7.69 3.22 -14.27
N PHE A 42 8.04 4.49 -14.07
CA PHE A 42 8.95 4.94 -13.00
C PHE A 42 8.38 4.87 -11.58
N HIS A 43 7.06 4.65 -11.42
CA HIS A 43 6.36 4.61 -10.14
C HIS A 43 7.03 3.74 -9.05
N MET A 44 7.54 2.53 -9.36
CA MET A 44 8.23 1.69 -8.36
C MET A 44 9.55 2.30 -7.87
N ILE A 45 10.32 2.90 -8.77
CA ILE A 45 11.61 3.54 -8.44
C ILE A 45 11.32 4.79 -7.60
N SER A 46 10.36 5.62 -8.01
CA SER A 46 9.91 6.79 -7.26
C SER A 46 9.42 6.41 -5.87
N ALA A 47 8.65 5.34 -5.74
CA ALA A 47 8.17 4.86 -4.45
C ALA A 47 9.30 4.36 -3.54
N LEU A 48 10.28 3.66 -4.09
CA LEU A 48 11.42 3.18 -3.31
C LEU A 48 12.34 4.33 -2.88
N ALA A 49 12.57 5.30 -3.78
CA ALA A 49 13.37 6.49 -3.53
C ALA A 49 12.71 7.35 -2.43
N LEU A 50 11.44 7.71 -2.60
CA LEU A 50 10.69 8.50 -1.62
C LEU A 50 10.56 7.76 -0.28
N ALA A 51 10.34 6.44 -0.30
CA ALA A 51 10.31 5.66 0.94
C ALA A 51 11.64 5.68 1.69
N SER A 52 12.76 5.71 0.95
CA SER A 52 14.11 5.80 1.52
C SER A 52 14.40 7.18 2.09
N ILE A 53 14.01 8.24 1.38
CA ILE A 53 14.17 9.64 1.83
C ILE A 53 13.35 9.89 3.10
N LEU A 54 12.08 9.47 3.11
CA LEU A 54 11.18 9.63 4.25
C LEU A 54 11.48 8.65 5.40
N ARG A 55 12.48 7.76 5.24
CA ARG A 55 12.86 6.73 6.23
C ARG A 55 11.68 5.88 6.70
N VAL A 56 10.74 5.60 5.80
CA VAL A 56 9.55 4.76 6.02
C VAL A 56 9.79 3.33 5.51
N SER A 57 8.84 2.42 5.74
CA SER A 57 9.00 1.04 5.31
C SER A 57 8.98 0.91 3.78
N ARG A 58 10.16 0.69 3.19
CA ARG A 58 10.33 0.38 1.76
C ARG A 58 9.47 -0.81 1.31
N ALA A 59 9.41 -1.86 2.13
CA ALA A 59 8.60 -3.04 1.83
C ALA A 59 7.10 -2.72 1.80
N ALA A 60 6.60 -1.90 2.74
CA ALA A 60 5.22 -1.45 2.73
C ALA A 60 4.92 -0.54 1.53
N ALA A 61 5.87 0.33 1.13
CA ALA A 61 5.74 1.16 -0.06
C ALA A 61 5.63 0.32 -1.34
N VAL A 62 6.51 -0.67 -1.52
CA VAL A 62 6.42 -1.58 -2.67
C VAL A 62 5.09 -2.36 -2.69
N MET A 63 4.60 -2.78 -1.51
CA MET A 63 3.28 -3.42 -1.42
C MET A 63 2.14 -2.47 -1.80
N GLY A 64 2.23 -1.19 -1.43
CA GLY A 64 1.25 -0.17 -1.81
C GLY A 64 1.21 0.05 -3.32
N CYS A 65 2.36 0.01 -4.00
CA CYS A 65 2.42 0.13 -5.45
C CYS A 65 1.72 -1.03 -6.18
N TRP A 66 1.58 -2.20 -5.53
CA TRP A 66 0.88 -3.35 -6.12
C TRP A 66 -0.62 -3.10 -6.36
N ILE A 67 -1.18 -1.99 -5.86
CA ILE A 67 -2.54 -1.57 -6.22
C ILE A 67 -2.68 -1.36 -7.74
N SER A 68 -1.58 -1.01 -8.41
CA SER A 68 -1.50 -0.76 -9.85
C SER A 68 -1.05 -2.02 -10.57
N ASN A 69 -2.02 -2.85 -10.93
CA ASN A 69 -1.88 -4.10 -11.65
C ASN A 69 -2.40 -3.87 -13.09
N PRO A 70 -1.87 -4.55 -14.13
CA PRO A 70 -2.43 -4.54 -15.50
C PRO A 70 -3.97 -4.53 -15.60
N ILE A 71 -4.66 -5.16 -14.65
CA ILE A 71 -6.13 -5.18 -14.59
C ILE A 71 -6.72 -3.86 -14.02
N THR A 72 -6.08 -3.25 -13.02
CA THR A 72 -6.57 -2.01 -12.38
C THR A 72 -6.09 -0.75 -13.09
N ILE A 73 -4.98 -0.81 -13.83
CA ILE A 73 -4.41 0.32 -14.58
C ILE A 73 -5.44 0.97 -15.53
N PRO A 74 -6.18 0.23 -16.39
CA PRO A 74 -7.17 0.82 -17.28
C PRO A 74 -8.26 1.60 -16.53
N ALA A 75 -8.73 1.04 -15.42
CA ALA A 75 -9.74 1.69 -14.58
C ALA A 75 -9.17 2.96 -13.92
N LEU A 76 -7.99 2.88 -13.32
CA LEU A 76 -7.31 4.02 -12.70
C LEU A 76 -7.08 5.15 -13.71
N TYR A 77 -6.61 4.82 -14.92
CA TYR A 77 -6.36 5.80 -15.98
C TYR A 77 -7.67 6.42 -16.48
N TYR A 78 -8.72 5.62 -16.65
CA TYR A 78 -10.03 6.13 -17.05
C TYR A 78 -10.59 7.12 -16.02
N PHE A 79 -10.59 6.76 -14.73
CA PHE A 79 -11.10 7.65 -13.69
C PHE A 79 -10.21 8.89 -13.53
N SER A 80 -8.88 8.74 -13.56
CA SER A 80 -7.94 9.86 -13.50
C SER A 80 -8.16 10.82 -14.67
N PHE A 81 -8.29 10.30 -15.89
CA PHE A 81 -8.55 11.12 -17.07
C PHE A 81 -9.91 11.82 -16.97
N LYS A 82 -10.96 11.12 -16.54
CA LYS A 82 -12.30 11.69 -16.41
C LYS A 82 -12.33 12.83 -15.38
N LEU A 83 -11.70 12.63 -14.21
CA LEU A 83 -11.59 13.65 -13.18
C LEU A 83 -10.73 14.83 -13.64
N GLY A 84 -9.55 14.58 -14.21
CA GLY A 84 -8.68 15.65 -14.67
C GLY A 84 -9.23 16.43 -15.85
N LYS A 85 -9.92 15.76 -16.79
CA LYS A 85 -10.65 16.42 -17.88
C LYS A 85 -11.76 17.32 -17.32
N LEU A 86 -12.53 16.84 -16.35
CA LEU A 86 -13.58 17.64 -15.72
C LEU A 86 -13.01 18.90 -15.06
N LEU A 87 -11.79 18.82 -14.50
CA LEU A 87 -11.16 19.92 -13.78
C LEU A 87 -10.45 20.92 -14.69
N LEU A 88 -9.66 20.45 -15.66
CA LEU A 88 -8.81 21.30 -16.52
C LEU A 88 -9.51 21.70 -17.83
N TYR A 89 -10.41 20.85 -18.33
CA TYR A 89 -10.98 20.97 -19.68
C TYR A 89 -12.49 20.70 -19.69
N PRO A 90 -13.30 21.33 -18.79
CA PRO A 90 -14.72 21.01 -18.60
C PRO A 90 -15.56 21.16 -19.88
N HIS A 91 -15.17 22.08 -20.77
CA HIS A 91 -15.90 22.40 -22.00
C HIS A 91 -15.20 21.95 -23.29
N GLN A 92 -14.11 21.20 -23.20
CA GLN A 92 -13.34 20.79 -24.38
C GLN A 92 -13.50 19.30 -24.67
N HIS A 93 -13.88 19.02 -25.92
CA HIS A 93 -13.82 17.68 -26.46
C HIS A 93 -12.36 17.39 -26.84
N LEU A 94 -11.66 16.61 -26.02
CA LEU A 94 -10.37 16.02 -26.36
C LEU A 94 -10.60 14.91 -27.39
N THR A 95 -10.93 15.31 -28.62
CA THR A 95 -11.10 14.41 -29.78
C THR A 95 -9.79 14.25 -30.54
N PHE A 96 -9.62 13.11 -31.19
CA PHE A 96 -8.50 12.90 -32.09
C PHE A 96 -8.58 13.90 -33.25
N PRO A 97 -7.47 14.57 -33.61
CA PRO A 97 -7.46 15.44 -34.77
C PRO A 97 -7.72 14.60 -36.04
N HIS A 98 -8.57 15.12 -36.92
CA HIS A 98 -8.91 14.46 -38.19
C HIS A 98 -7.74 14.50 -39.19
N THR A 99 -6.79 15.41 -38.99
CA THR A 99 -5.55 15.54 -39.75
C THR A 99 -4.36 15.14 -38.88
N ILE A 100 -3.49 14.24 -39.37
CA ILE A 100 -2.30 13.79 -38.63
C ILE A 100 -1.20 14.86 -38.73
N ASN A 101 -1.39 15.96 -37.99
CA ASN A 101 -0.36 16.97 -37.78
C ASN A 101 0.42 16.63 -36.51
N LEU A 102 1.75 16.54 -36.60
CA LEU A 102 2.60 16.17 -35.46
C LEU A 102 2.46 17.18 -34.30
N SER A 103 2.31 18.46 -34.60
CA SER A 103 2.11 19.53 -33.61
C SER A 103 0.80 19.36 -32.84
N GLU A 104 -0.31 19.07 -33.53
CA GLU A 104 -1.62 18.83 -32.91
C GLU A 104 -1.61 17.55 -32.07
N LEU A 105 -0.96 16.49 -32.55
CA LEU A 105 -0.81 15.24 -31.81
C LEU A 105 -0.02 15.46 -30.50
N LEU A 106 1.08 16.20 -30.55
CA LEU A 106 1.87 16.55 -29.37
C LEU A 106 1.08 17.41 -28.38
N GLN A 107 0.33 18.40 -28.87
CA GLN A 107 -0.53 19.22 -28.01
C GLN A 107 -1.65 18.41 -27.35
N LEU A 108 -2.31 17.52 -28.10
CA LEU A 108 -3.33 16.63 -27.54
C LEU A 108 -2.71 15.70 -26.50
N GLY A 109 -1.56 15.09 -26.81
CA GLY A 109 -0.81 14.25 -25.88
C GLY A 109 -0.45 14.99 -24.59
N TRP A 110 0.02 16.23 -24.70
CA TRP A 110 0.35 17.08 -23.55
C TRP A 110 -0.89 17.36 -22.68
N ARG A 111 -2.01 17.73 -23.29
CA ARG A 111 -3.27 18.01 -22.57
C ARG A 111 -3.83 16.77 -21.90
N VAL A 112 -3.81 15.63 -22.58
CA VAL A 112 -4.23 14.33 -22.01
C VAL A 112 -3.32 13.94 -20.85
N ASN A 113 -2.01 14.13 -20.98
CA ASN A 113 -1.05 13.86 -19.92
C ASN A 113 -1.29 14.74 -18.68
N LEU A 114 -1.50 16.04 -18.87
CA LEU A 114 -1.84 16.96 -17.78
C LEU A 114 -3.16 16.58 -17.10
N ALA A 115 -4.19 16.23 -17.86
CA ALA A 115 -5.45 15.74 -17.31
C ALA A 115 -5.25 14.45 -16.50
N LEU A 116 -4.48 13.50 -17.02
CA LEU A 116 -4.17 12.25 -16.30
C LEU A 116 -3.42 12.50 -14.99
N GLN A 117 -2.38 13.35 -15.00
CA GLN A 117 -1.60 13.64 -13.79
C GLN A 117 -2.43 14.38 -12.74
N THR A 118 -3.23 15.37 -13.16
CA THR A 118 -4.07 16.16 -12.24
C THR A 118 -5.18 15.32 -11.60
N GLY A 119 -5.92 14.55 -12.39
CA GLY A 119 -6.94 13.65 -11.85
C GLY A 119 -6.34 12.48 -11.06
N GLY A 120 -5.17 11.99 -11.48
CA GLY A 120 -4.41 10.97 -10.76
C GLY A 120 -3.97 11.44 -9.38
N LEU A 121 -3.42 12.65 -9.27
CA LEU A 121 -3.04 13.26 -7.99
C LEU A 121 -4.26 13.42 -7.06
N LEU A 122 -5.38 13.86 -7.63
CA LEU A 122 -6.62 14.05 -6.89
C LEU A 122 -7.19 12.72 -6.36
N LEU A 123 -7.06 11.63 -7.12
CA LEU A 123 -7.43 10.27 -6.67
C LEU A 123 -6.41 9.67 -5.70
N ALA A 124 -5.13 10.00 -5.88
CA ALA A 124 -4.04 9.46 -5.08
C ALA A 124 -4.10 9.93 -3.62
N LEU A 125 -4.49 11.18 -3.37
CA LEU A 125 -4.63 11.75 -2.02
C LEU A 125 -5.60 10.96 -1.12
N PRO A 126 -6.90 10.80 -1.47
CA PRO A 126 -7.83 10.04 -0.65
C PRO A 126 -7.46 8.56 -0.60
N SER A 127 -6.97 7.98 -1.71
CA SER A 127 -6.55 6.57 -1.74
C SER A 127 -5.38 6.29 -0.80
N GLY A 128 -4.37 7.17 -0.79
CA GLY A 128 -3.23 7.08 0.12
C GLY A 128 -3.64 7.25 1.58
N MET A 129 -4.57 8.18 1.86
CA MET A 129 -5.10 8.40 3.21
C MET A 129 -5.87 7.17 3.72
N VAL A 130 -6.75 6.59 2.90
CA VAL A 130 -7.44 5.34 3.22
C VAL A 130 -6.44 4.20 3.46
N ALA A 131 -5.41 4.09 2.62
CA ALA A 131 -4.37 3.07 2.77
C ALA A 131 -3.58 3.22 4.08
N TYR A 132 -3.29 4.46 4.50
CA TYR A 132 -2.65 4.74 5.80
C TYR A 132 -3.48 4.18 6.95
N PHE A 133 -4.76 4.55 7.04
CA PHE A 133 -5.63 4.13 8.12
C PHE A 133 -5.88 2.62 8.12
N LEU A 134 -6.13 2.03 6.95
CA LEU A 134 -6.29 0.58 6.81
C LEU A 134 -5.05 -0.18 7.28
N MET A 135 -3.85 0.29 6.90
CA MET A 135 -2.60 -0.35 7.28
C MET A 135 -2.32 -0.19 8.79
N LEU A 136 -2.55 1.00 9.34
CA LEU A 136 -2.39 1.26 10.76
C LEU A 136 -3.34 0.38 11.59
N TRP A 137 -4.61 0.30 11.17
CA TRP A 137 -5.60 -0.56 11.79
C TRP A 137 -5.20 -2.04 11.71
N ALA A 138 -4.78 -2.52 10.54
CA ALA A 138 -4.36 -3.90 10.34
C ALA A 138 -3.16 -4.26 11.22
N VAL A 139 -2.12 -3.41 11.26
CA VAL A 139 -0.93 -3.65 12.08
C VAL A 139 -1.25 -3.61 13.57
N ARG A 140 -2.07 -2.65 14.04
CA ARG A 140 -2.50 -2.56 15.44
C ARG A 140 -3.30 -3.79 15.87
N ARG A 141 -4.26 -4.21 15.05
CA ARG A 141 -5.09 -5.39 15.32
C ARG A 141 -4.25 -6.67 15.39
N LEU A 142 -3.29 -6.83 14.49
CA LEU A 142 -2.37 -7.97 14.49
C LEU A 142 -1.42 -7.98 15.70
N ARG A 143 -1.05 -6.81 16.24
CA ARG A 143 -0.19 -6.71 17.44
C ARG A 143 -0.98 -6.89 18.74
N ALA A 144 -2.24 -6.47 18.78
CA ALA A 144 -3.13 -6.67 19.91
C ALA A 144 -3.48 -8.15 20.14
N GLN A 145 -3.51 -8.95 19.09
CA GLN A 145 -3.77 -10.41 19.16
C GLN A 145 -2.52 -11.24 19.48
N LYS A 146 -1.48 -10.68 20.12
CA LYS A 146 -0.43 -11.53 20.69
C LYS A 146 -1.06 -12.33 21.85
N PRO A 147 -1.23 -13.67 21.75
CA PRO A 147 -1.57 -14.44 22.93
C PRO A 147 -0.47 -14.23 23.97
N ALA A 148 -0.86 -14.07 25.23
CA ALA A 148 0.05 -13.98 26.36
C ALA A 148 1.12 -15.08 26.24
N PRO A 149 2.40 -14.78 26.52
CA PRO A 149 3.43 -15.81 26.51
C PRO A 149 2.97 -16.95 27.42
N LEU A 150 2.89 -18.16 26.85
CA LEU A 150 2.66 -19.44 27.53
C LEU A 150 3.82 -19.73 28.51
N LYS A 151 4.00 -18.88 29.53
CA LYS A 151 4.94 -19.07 30.65
C LYS A 151 4.22 -19.32 31.97
N SER A 152 2.89 -19.21 32.03
CA SER A 152 2.10 -19.41 33.26
C SER A 152 1.36 -20.74 33.34
N ALA A 153 1.39 -21.60 32.31
CA ALA A 153 0.72 -22.90 32.32
C ALA A 153 1.63 -24.08 32.76
N ILE A 154 2.87 -23.80 33.15
CA ILE A 154 3.81 -24.80 33.68
C ILE A 154 4.23 -24.35 35.09
N HIS A 155 3.24 -24.16 35.97
CA HIS A 155 3.47 -24.51 37.37
C HIS A 155 3.28 -26.02 37.44
N LEU A 156 4.37 -26.77 37.30
CA LEU A 156 4.39 -28.14 37.77
C LEU A 156 4.02 -28.08 39.26
N PRO A 157 2.99 -28.80 39.73
CA PRO A 157 2.81 -29.01 41.16
C PRO A 157 4.15 -29.52 41.66
N GLN A 158 4.75 -28.83 42.63
CA GLN A 158 5.87 -29.41 43.35
C GLN A 158 5.32 -30.71 43.96
N SER A 159 5.73 -31.83 43.39
CA SER A 159 5.49 -33.15 43.97
C SER A 159 6.20 -33.14 45.32
N THR A 160 5.45 -32.84 46.38
CA THR A 160 5.86 -33.14 47.75
C THR A 160 5.98 -34.66 47.82
N LEU A 161 7.21 -35.17 47.69
CA LEU A 161 7.50 -36.54 48.06
C LEU A 161 7.26 -36.65 49.58
N PRO A 162 6.46 -37.61 50.06
CA PRO A 162 6.31 -37.83 51.50
C PRO A 162 7.69 -38.16 52.11
N PRO A 163 7.96 -37.74 53.35
CA PRO A 163 9.22 -38.03 54.02
C PRO A 163 9.40 -39.55 54.06
N SER A 164 10.44 -40.02 53.39
CA SER A 164 10.90 -41.41 53.43
C SER A 164 11.26 -41.74 54.86
N GLN A 165 10.37 -42.48 55.52
CA GLN A 165 10.64 -43.14 56.79
C GLN A 165 11.75 -44.17 56.55
N ALA A 166 12.98 -43.79 56.85
CA ALA A 166 14.13 -44.68 56.90
C ALA A 166 14.99 -44.29 58.11
N ASP A 167 14.36 -44.32 59.28
CA ASP A 167 15.01 -44.36 60.60
C ASP A 167 14.19 -45.35 61.46
N ALA A 168 14.51 -46.64 61.36
CA ALA A 168 14.17 -47.72 62.29
C ALA A 168 14.92 -49.01 61.90
#